data_AF-A0A3N5TX92-F1
#
_entry.id   AF-A0A3N5TX92-F1
#
_cell.length_a   1.000
_cell.length_b   1.000
_cell.length_c   1.000
_cell.angle_alpha   90.00
_cell.angle_beta   90.00
_cell.angle_gamma   90.00
#
_symmetry.space_group_name_H-M   'P 1'
#
loop_
_entity.id
_entity.type
_entity.pdbx_description
1 polymer ?
#
loop_
_entity_poly.entity_id
_entity_poly.type
_entity_poly.pdbx_seq_one_letter_code
_entity_poly.pdbx_strand_id
1 'polypeptide(L)'
;SYAAGLIGKAKIKVKKAGKKGLLGLKLEFIYKPDSLNIPMSEMAVKLEHCIFHAGIAGQYAQYARRVLQILSDAEIRAHASMHEHSQSHHHAAPMLHEAQDILVDITGSAFALQSLNVFMESVTCLSPVYTGGGFVTFSHGTFPVPSPAVEQVINACGIPVAAGPVDRELLTPTGVSILSALDCKYEERNTSKTLVRHHGILGAGFGMMKLPGNRPNAVLVHIFDNGDLK
;
A
#
# COMPACT_ATOMS: atom_id res chain seq x y z
N SER A 1 5.69 12.78 9.59
CA SER A 1 5.71 14.20 9.16
C SER A 1 6.94 14.48 8.32
N TYR A 2 8.11 13.98 8.71
CA TYR A 2 9.36 14.06 7.94
C TYR A 2 9.20 13.61 6.47
N ALA A 3 8.76 12.36 6.24
CA ALA A 3 8.59 11.83 4.88
C ALA A 3 7.71 12.71 3.98
N ALA A 4 6.52 13.06 4.49
CA ALA A 4 5.62 13.98 3.79
C ALA A 4 6.26 15.37 3.54
N GLY A 5 7.13 15.82 4.44
CA GLY A 5 7.84 17.10 4.37
C GLY A 5 8.91 17.20 3.28
N LEU A 6 9.37 16.07 2.71
CA LEU A 6 10.43 16.05 1.67
C LEU A 6 9.95 16.44 0.27
N ILE A 7 8.63 16.40 0.04
CA ILE A 7 8.00 16.77 -1.24
C ILE A 7 7.23 18.08 -1.10
N GLY A 8 6.55 18.29 0.03
CA GLY A 8 5.79 19.52 0.26
C GLY A 8 5.46 19.77 1.72
N LYS A 9 4.82 20.90 2.02
CA LYS A 9 4.38 21.22 3.39
C LYS A 9 3.31 20.22 3.82
N ALA A 10 3.58 19.48 4.89
CA ALA A 10 2.66 18.49 5.44
C ALA A 10 2.36 18.74 6.92
N LYS A 11 1.09 18.59 7.29
CA LYS A 11 0.64 18.47 8.68
C LYS A 11 -0.06 17.13 8.86
N ILE A 12 0.20 16.47 9.97
CA ILE A 12 -0.47 15.21 10.32
C ILE A 12 -1.42 15.50 11.49
N LYS A 13 -2.68 15.12 11.34
CA LYS A 13 -3.63 15.06 12.44
C LYS A 13 -3.89 13.60 12.78
N VAL A 14 -3.67 13.25 14.05
CA VAL A 14 -4.02 11.92 14.56
C VAL A 14 -5.30 12.07 15.38
N LYS A 15 -6.30 11.24 15.09
CA LYS A 15 -7.55 11.19 15.86
C LYS A 15 -7.93 9.75 16.14
N LYS A 16 -8.52 9.49 17.29
CA LYS A 16 -9.24 8.22 17.51
C LYS A 16 -10.48 8.23 16.61
N ALA A 17 -10.73 7.11 15.93
CA ALA A 17 -11.89 6.94 15.08
C ALA A 17 -12.54 5.59 15.37
N GLY A 18 -13.87 5.58 15.36
CA GLY A 18 -14.68 4.37 15.48
C GLY A 18 -15.58 4.22 14.26
N LYS A 19 -15.63 3.03 13.67
CA LYS A 19 -16.59 2.71 12.61
C LYS A 19 -17.14 1.30 12.85
N LYS A 20 -18.43 1.24 13.22
CA LYS A 20 -19.20 -0.02 13.35
C LYS A 20 -18.56 -1.04 14.29
N GLY A 21 -18.24 -0.59 15.50
CA GLY A 21 -17.65 -1.44 16.55
C GLY A 21 -16.13 -1.59 16.48
N LEU A 22 -15.49 -1.23 15.37
CA LEU A 22 -14.03 -1.16 15.28
C LEU A 22 -13.54 0.21 15.76
N LEU A 23 -12.62 0.21 16.72
CA LEU A 23 -11.89 1.39 17.17
C LEU A 23 -10.47 1.36 16.58
N GLY A 24 -9.97 2.51 16.18
CA GLY A 24 -8.62 2.63 15.64
C GLY A 24 -8.15 4.08 15.61
N LEU A 25 -6.96 4.27 15.03
CA LEU A 25 -6.41 5.59 14.77
C LEU A 25 -6.70 5.98 13.33
N LYS A 26 -7.14 7.22 13.14
CA LYS A 26 -7.24 7.86 11.84
C LYS A 26 -6.10 8.86 11.72
N LEU A 27 -5.24 8.64 10.74
CA LEU A 27 -4.19 9.56 10.33
C LEU A 27 -4.73 10.39 9.16
N GLU A 28 -4.86 11.70 9.37
CA GLU A 28 -5.23 12.66 8.32
C GLU A 28 -3.99 13.47 7.95
N PHE A 29 -3.47 13.21 6.75
CA PHE A 29 -2.40 14.00 6.17
C PHE A 29 -3.01 15.22 5.46
N ILE A 30 -2.52 16.41 5.82
CA ILE A 30 -2.95 17.68 5.24
C ILE A 30 -1.72 18.29 4.57
N TYR A 31 -1.65 18.18 3.25
CA TYR A 31 -0.64 18.81 2.42
C TYR A 31 -1.30 19.59 1.28
N LYS A 32 -0.61 20.62 0.78
CA LYS A 32 -1.04 21.33 -0.44
C LYS A 32 -0.49 20.57 -1.63
N PRO A 33 -1.32 20.17 -2.61
CA PRO A 33 -0.91 19.42 -3.78
C PRO A 33 -0.22 20.34 -4.80
N ASP A 34 0.85 21.01 -4.41
CA ASP A 34 1.68 21.78 -5.33
C ASP A 34 2.69 20.78 -5.96
N SER A 35 2.26 20.15 -7.06
CA SER A 35 3.00 19.19 -7.93
C SER A 35 3.57 17.92 -7.26
N LEU A 36 2.82 16.82 -7.35
CA LEU A 36 3.07 15.51 -6.74
C LEU A 36 3.85 14.51 -7.60
N ASN A 37 4.23 14.88 -8.82
CA ASN A 37 4.94 14.00 -9.74
C ASN A 37 6.43 14.24 -9.60
N ILE A 38 7.19 13.23 -9.19
CA ILE A 38 8.65 13.29 -9.18
C ILE A 38 9.24 12.15 -10.00
N PRO A 39 10.44 12.34 -10.57
CA PRO A 39 11.17 11.25 -11.20
C PRO A 39 11.38 10.09 -10.23
N MET A 40 11.27 8.85 -10.72
CA MET A 40 11.56 7.65 -9.91
C MET A 40 12.95 7.68 -9.26
N SER A 41 13.95 8.26 -9.94
CA SER A 41 15.30 8.45 -9.39
C SER A 41 15.31 9.38 -8.18
N GLU A 42 14.55 10.48 -8.23
CA GLU A 42 14.39 11.40 -7.10
C GLU A 42 13.62 10.74 -5.96
N MET A 43 12.59 9.93 -6.28
CA MET A 43 11.85 9.16 -5.29
C MET A 43 12.75 8.21 -4.50
N ALA A 44 13.64 7.49 -5.18
CA ALA A 44 14.59 6.59 -4.53
C ALA A 44 15.50 7.34 -3.55
N VAL A 45 16.03 8.50 -3.95
CA VAL A 45 16.85 9.35 -3.06
C VAL A 45 16.03 9.77 -1.84
N LYS A 46 14.81 10.30 -2.02
CA LYS A 46 13.96 10.71 -0.90
C LYS A 46 13.60 9.55 0.03
N LEU A 47 13.39 8.34 -0.50
CA LEU A 47 13.15 7.15 0.31
C LEU A 47 14.36 6.80 1.18
N GLU A 48 15.58 6.90 0.65
CA GLU A 48 16.80 6.68 1.45
C GLU A 48 16.93 7.70 2.59
N HIS A 49 16.59 8.98 2.34
CA HIS A 49 16.51 9.99 3.39
C HIS A 49 15.49 9.61 4.47
N CYS A 50 14.31 9.13 4.08
CA CYS A 50 13.30 8.64 5.02
C CYS A 50 13.78 7.45 5.84
N ILE A 51 14.40 6.45 5.20
CA ILE A 51 14.96 5.26 5.86
C ILE A 51 15.99 5.68 6.90
N PHE A 52 16.94 6.54 6.51
CA PHE A 52 17.99 7.02 7.41
C PHE A 52 17.41 7.80 8.59
N HIS A 53 16.56 8.81 8.36
CA HIS A 53 16.03 9.66 9.42
C HIS A 53 15.06 8.95 10.36
N ALA A 54 14.30 7.97 9.86
CA ALA A 54 13.41 7.16 10.68
C ALA A 54 14.14 6.01 11.40
N GLY A 55 15.45 5.83 11.16
CA GLY A 55 16.25 4.75 11.74
C GLY A 55 15.78 3.36 11.30
N ILE A 56 15.23 3.24 10.08
CA ILE A 56 14.78 1.97 9.53
C ILE A 56 16.00 1.17 9.06
N ALA A 57 16.17 -0.05 9.53
CA ALA A 57 17.38 -0.84 9.35
C ALA A 57 17.10 -2.28 8.89
N GLY A 58 18.15 -2.95 8.42
CA GLY A 58 18.14 -4.38 8.08
C GLY A 58 17.04 -4.75 7.08
N GLN A 59 16.30 -5.82 7.39
CA GLN A 59 15.21 -6.33 6.56
C GLN A 59 14.12 -5.28 6.29
N TYR A 60 13.82 -4.37 7.24
CA TYR A 60 12.78 -3.36 7.08
C TYR A 60 13.14 -2.30 6.05
N ALA A 61 14.42 -1.93 5.96
CA ALA A 61 14.92 -1.03 4.93
C ALA A 61 14.92 -1.71 3.55
N GLN A 62 15.27 -3.00 3.49
CA GLN A 62 15.21 -3.80 2.26
C GLN A 62 13.78 -3.93 1.77
N TYR A 63 12.82 -4.17 2.67
CA TYR A 63 11.39 -4.15 2.37
C TYR A 63 10.95 -2.81 1.76
N ALA A 64 11.30 -1.68 2.37
CA ALA A 64 10.94 -0.37 1.85
C ALA A 64 11.44 -0.16 0.40
N ARG A 65 12.70 -0.53 0.13
CA ARG A 65 13.29 -0.48 -1.22
C ARG A 65 12.58 -1.43 -2.19
N ARG A 66 12.24 -2.63 -1.74
CA ARG A 66 11.51 -3.63 -2.54
C ARG A 66 10.12 -3.11 -2.92
N VAL A 67 9.40 -2.45 -2.02
CA VAL A 67 8.10 -1.83 -2.35
C VAL A 67 8.27 -0.82 -3.47
N LEU A 68 9.24 0.10 -3.34
CA LEU A 68 9.48 1.12 -4.37
C LEU A 68 9.87 0.50 -5.72
N GLN A 69 10.72 -0.53 -5.70
CA GLN A 69 11.13 -1.24 -6.92
C GLN A 69 9.92 -1.88 -7.63
N ILE A 70 9.09 -2.63 -6.89
CA ILE A 70 7.90 -3.28 -7.44
C ILE A 70 6.95 -2.27 -8.06
N LEU A 71 6.68 -1.16 -7.34
CA LEU A 71 5.82 -0.10 -7.84
C LEU A 71 6.40 0.55 -9.10
N SER A 72 7.69 0.88 -9.08
CA SER A 72 8.36 1.53 -10.22
C SER A 72 8.32 0.65 -11.47
N ASP A 73 8.62 -0.63 -11.32
CA ASP A 73 8.60 -1.59 -12.42
C ASP A 73 7.19 -1.78 -13.00
N ALA A 74 6.17 -1.77 -12.13
CA ALA A 74 4.78 -1.89 -12.54
C ALA A 74 4.29 -0.66 -13.31
N GLU A 75 4.63 0.55 -12.84
CA GLU A 75 4.29 1.80 -13.51
C GLU A 75 4.98 1.89 -14.87
N ILE A 76 6.27 1.54 -14.98
CA ILE A 76 6.99 1.51 -16.25
C ILE A 76 6.30 0.57 -17.26
N ARG A 77 5.94 -0.66 -16.83
CA ARG A 77 5.26 -1.63 -17.69
C ARG A 77 3.85 -1.18 -18.07
N ALA A 78 3.10 -0.61 -17.13
CA ALA A 78 1.77 -0.06 -17.37
C ALA A 78 1.82 1.05 -18.42
N HIS A 79 2.72 2.03 -18.24
CA HIS A 79 2.93 3.11 -19.21
C HIS A 79 3.32 2.59 -20.59
N ALA A 80 4.25 1.63 -20.67
CA ALA A 80 4.64 1.03 -21.94
C ALA A 80 3.44 0.40 -22.67
N SER A 81 2.60 -0.36 -21.95
CA SER A 81 1.41 -1.01 -22.53
C SER A 81 0.34 -0.01 -23.01
N MET A 82 0.22 1.14 -22.34
CA MET A 82 -0.71 2.21 -22.73
C MET A 82 -0.21 2.96 -23.99
N HIS A 83 1.11 3.12 -24.12
CA HIS A 83 1.73 3.89 -25.20
C HIS A 83 2.09 3.07 -26.44
N GLU A 84 2.11 1.73 -26.37
CA GLU A 84 2.22 0.86 -27.56
C GLU A 84 1.12 1.14 -28.62
N HIS A 85 0.01 1.77 -28.22
CA HIS A 85 -1.11 2.10 -29.09
C HIS A 85 -1.22 3.61 -29.44
N SER A 86 -0.32 4.46 -28.94
CA SER A 86 -0.35 5.91 -29.17
C SER A 86 1.02 6.46 -29.60
N GLN A 87 1.07 7.09 -30.79
CA GLN A 87 2.28 7.58 -31.49
C GLN A 87 3.01 8.77 -30.80
N SER A 88 3.10 8.79 -29.48
CA SER A 88 3.75 9.84 -28.69
C SER A 88 5.10 9.32 -28.17
N HIS A 89 6.16 9.49 -28.94
CA HIS A 89 7.54 9.10 -28.63
C HIS A 89 8.25 10.03 -27.62
N HIS A 90 7.55 10.51 -26.60
CA HIS A 90 8.21 11.29 -25.55
C HIS A 90 8.81 10.34 -24.51
N HIS A 91 10.13 10.14 -24.59
CA HIS A 91 10.96 9.51 -23.55
C HIS A 91 11.01 10.39 -22.28
N ALA A 92 9.86 10.72 -21.70
CA ALA A 92 9.81 11.31 -20.39
C ALA A 92 10.35 10.28 -19.38
N ALA A 93 11.20 10.72 -18.46
CA ALA A 93 11.64 9.87 -17.37
C ALA A 93 10.40 9.31 -16.65
N PRO A 94 10.40 8.04 -16.21
CA PRO A 94 9.25 7.47 -15.55
C PRO A 94 9.00 8.22 -14.24
N MET A 95 7.77 8.71 -14.09
CA MET A 95 7.32 9.52 -12.97
C MET A 95 6.49 8.67 -12.03
N LEU A 96 6.51 9.01 -10.75
CA LEU A 96 5.51 8.51 -9.80
C LEU A 96 4.53 9.64 -9.48
N HIS A 97 3.26 9.37 -9.71
CA HIS A 97 2.17 10.21 -9.28
C HIS A 97 1.94 10.03 -7.78
N GLU A 98 1.45 11.07 -7.09
CA GLU A 98 1.17 10.99 -5.66
C GLU A 98 2.40 10.63 -4.80
N ALA A 99 3.59 11.08 -5.21
CA ALA A 99 4.85 10.66 -4.60
C ALA A 99 4.94 10.93 -3.09
N GLN A 100 4.21 11.95 -2.60
CA GLN A 100 4.12 12.24 -1.16
C GLN A 100 3.41 11.13 -0.40
N ASP A 101 2.30 10.60 -0.93
CA ASP A 101 1.56 9.50 -0.31
C ASP A 101 2.36 8.20 -0.40
N ILE A 102 2.97 7.94 -1.56
CA ILE A 102 3.84 6.77 -1.73
C ILE A 102 5.00 6.79 -0.71
N LEU A 103 5.69 7.92 -0.51
CA LEU A 103 6.77 8.00 0.48
C LEU A 103 6.27 7.74 1.90
N VAL A 104 5.11 8.30 2.24
CA VAL A 104 4.49 8.14 3.56
C VAL A 104 4.10 6.68 3.79
N ASP A 105 3.48 6.04 2.82
CA ASP A 105 3.01 4.66 2.93
C ASP A 105 4.16 3.65 3.01
N ILE A 106 5.19 3.82 2.17
CA ILE A 106 6.38 2.96 2.19
C ILE A 106 7.14 3.14 3.51
N THR A 107 7.44 4.39 3.88
CA THR A 107 8.21 4.68 5.11
C THR A 107 7.41 4.27 6.34
N GLY A 108 6.12 4.58 6.36
CA GLY A 108 5.22 4.29 7.48
C GLY A 108 5.03 2.79 7.70
N SER A 109 4.83 2.01 6.64
CA SER A 109 4.72 0.55 6.73
C SER A 109 6.03 -0.09 7.20
N ALA A 110 7.18 0.31 6.63
CA ALA A 110 8.48 -0.20 7.04
C ALA A 110 8.82 0.15 8.50
N PHE A 111 8.56 1.40 8.91
CA PHE A 111 8.75 1.83 10.29
C PHE A 111 7.82 1.08 11.26
N ALA A 112 6.56 0.85 10.88
CA ALA A 112 5.63 0.08 11.70
C ALA A 112 6.09 -1.37 11.89
N LEU A 113 6.47 -2.05 10.80
CA LEU A 113 7.01 -3.41 10.86
C LEU A 113 8.23 -3.49 11.79
N GLN A 114 9.15 -2.53 11.70
CA GLN A 114 10.31 -2.46 12.59
C GLN A 114 9.92 -2.21 14.04
N SER A 115 9.08 -1.22 14.29
CA SER A 115 8.68 -0.82 15.65
C SER A 115 7.92 -1.93 16.38
N LEU A 116 7.23 -2.78 15.62
CA LEU A 116 6.49 -3.94 16.11
C LEU A 116 7.34 -5.22 16.11
N ASN A 117 8.61 -5.15 15.70
CA ASN A 117 9.54 -6.28 15.58
C ASN A 117 8.94 -7.46 14.79
N VAL A 118 8.29 -7.16 13.66
CA VAL A 118 7.64 -8.18 12.84
C VAL A 118 8.69 -8.99 12.07
N PHE A 119 8.73 -10.29 12.31
CA PHE A 119 9.48 -11.23 11.47
C PHE A 119 8.75 -11.39 10.12
N MET A 120 9.35 -10.95 9.01
CA MET A 120 8.66 -10.93 7.71
C MET A 120 8.17 -12.30 7.28
N GLU A 121 8.94 -13.35 7.55
CA GLU A 121 8.59 -14.75 7.23
C GLU A 121 7.35 -15.26 7.99
N SER A 122 6.95 -14.60 9.08
CA SER A 122 5.75 -14.97 9.84
C SER A 122 4.49 -14.25 9.35
N VAL A 123 4.63 -13.28 8.45
CA VAL A 123 3.50 -12.52 7.93
C VAL A 123 2.63 -13.43 7.06
N THR A 124 1.34 -13.42 7.35
CA THR A 124 0.33 -14.14 6.59
C THR A 124 -0.75 -13.16 6.13
N CYS A 125 -1.08 -13.22 4.86
CA CYS A 125 -2.07 -12.39 4.21
C CYS A 125 -3.32 -13.24 3.96
N LEU A 126 -4.49 -12.75 4.40
CA LEU A 126 -5.75 -13.46 4.15
C LEU A 126 -6.20 -13.25 2.70
N SER A 127 -6.47 -14.35 2.00
CA SER A 127 -6.88 -14.36 0.59
C SER A 127 -8.40 -14.59 0.42
N PRO A 128 -8.96 -14.19 -0.75
CA PRO A 128 -8.32 -13.36 -1.77
C PRO A 128 -8.24 -11.88 -1.36
N VAL A 129 -7.28 -11.16 -1.93
CA VAL A 129 -7.24 -9.68 -1.86
C VAL A 129 -8.24 -9.12 -2.87
N TYR A 130 -9.16 -8.29 -2.40
CA TYR A 130 -10.19 -7.73 -3.26
C TYR A 130 -9.67 -6.51 -4.03
N THR A 131 -9.67 -6.58 -5.36
CA THR A 131 -9.24 -5.48 -6.23
C THR A 131 -10.28 -4.37 -6.34
N GLY A 132 -11.56 -4.71 -6.13
CA GLY A 132 -12.68 -3.84 -6.41
C GLY A 132 -13.24 -4.05 -7.82
N GLY A 133 -13.77 -3.00 -8.43
CA GLY A 133 -14.40 -3.05 -9.74
C GLY A 133 -14.71 -1.67 -10.30
N GLY A 134 -15.41 -1.63 -11.44
CA GLY A 134 -15.71 -0.38 -12.15
C GLY A 134 -14.50 0.16 -12.91
N PHE A 135 -14.37 1.49 -12.95
CA PHE A 135 -13.35 2.18 -13.72
C PHE A 135 -12.68 3.28 -12.87
N VAL A 136 -11.40 3.53 -13.14
CA VAL A 136 -10.61 4.63 -12.58
C VAL A 136 -10.14 5.54 -13.69
N THR A 137 -10.12 6.85 -13.42
CA THR A 137 -9.67 7.88 -14.38
C THR A 137 -8.46 8.60 -13.82
N PHE A 138 -7.39 8.65 -14.61
CA PHE A 138 -6.15 9.36 -14.31
C PHE A 138 -5.60 10.03 -15.57
N SER A 139 -4.41 10.62 -15.51
CA SER A 139 -3.81 11.43 -16.61
C SER A 139 -3.73 10.73 -17.96
N HIS A 140 -3.70 9.39 -17.97
CA HIS A 140 -3.55 8.57 -19.17
C HIS A 140 -4.88 7.98 -19.68
N GLY A 141 -6.02 8.33 -19.06
CA GLY A 141 -7.35 7.92 -19.51
C GLY A 141 -8.17 7.23 -18.43
N THR A 142 -9.19 6.49 -18.87
CA THR A 142 -10.09 5.73 -18.01
C THR A 142 -9.89 4.24 -18.25
N PHE A 143 -9.59 3.49 -17.19
CA PHE A 143 -9.25 2.07 -17.25
C PHE A 143 -10.14 1.26 -16.31
N PRO A 144 -10.41 -0.02 -16.61
CA PRO A 144 -11.09 -0.90 -15.67
C PRO A 144 -10.27 -1.07 -14.38
N VAL A 145 -10.94 -1.47 -13.31
CA VAL A 145 -10.30 -1.92 -12.07
C VAL A 145 -10.16 -3.45 -12.11
N PRO A 146 -8.99 -4.04 -11.79
CA PRO A 146 -7.76 -3.40 -11.32
C PRO A 146 -7.10 -2.50 -12.38
N SER A 147 -6.46 -1.42 -11.93
CA SER A 147 -5.72 -0.53 -12.83
C SER A 147 -4.50 -1.22 -13.43
N PRO A 148 -3.97 -0.77 -14.59
CA PRO A 148 -2.91 -1.50 -15.29
C PRO A 148 -1.64 -1.75 -14.44
N ALA A 149 -1.21 -0.79 -13.62
CA ALA A 149 -0.08 -1.01 -12.70
C ALA A 149 -0.38 -2.10 -11.66
N VAL A 150 -1.62 -2.17 -11.16
CA VAL A 150 -2.05 -3.23 -10.23
C VAL A 150 -2.02 -4.59 -10.91
N GLU A 151 -2.50 -4.69 -12.15
CA GLU A 151 -2.41 -5.92 -12.96
C GLU A 151 -0.97 -6.39 -13.17
N GLN A 152 -0.05 -5.46 -13.46
CA GLN A 152 1.38 -5.77 -13.63
C GLN A 152 1.97 -6.39 -12.36
N VAL A 153 1.63 -5.86 -11.18
CA VAL A 153 2.11 -6.42 -9.91
C VAL A 153 1.48 -7.78 -9.62
N ILE A 154 0.16 -7.92 -9.79
CA ILE A 154 -0.54 -9.19 -9.54
C ILE A 154 0.07 -10.31 -10.39
N ASN A 155 0.30 -10.06 -11.68
CA ASN A 155 0.85 -11.03 -12.61
C ASN A 155 2.31 -11.38 -12.27
N ALA A 156 3.12 -10.39 -11.91
CA ALA A 156 4.54 -10.60 -11.59
C ALA A 156 4.75 -11.30 -10.24
N CYS A 157 3.90 -11.02 -9.24
CA CYS A 157 4.06 -11.51 -7.87
C CYS A 157 3.14 -12.68 -7.51
N GLY A 158 2.21 -13.07 -8.39
CA GLY A 158 1.32 -14.21 -8.16
C GLY A 158 0.34 -14.03 -7.00
N ILE A 159 -0.14 -12.80 -6.78
CA ILE A 159 -1.05 -12.50 -5.66
C ILE A 159 -2.44 -13.08 -5.91
N PRO A 160 -3.01 -13.87 -4.98
CA PRO A 160 -4.40 -14.33 -5.08
C PRO A 160 -5.38 -13.15 -4.92
N VAL A 161 -6.07 -12.81 -6.00
CA VAL A 161 -7.00 -11.68 -6.04
C VAL A 161 -8.41 -12.10 -6.45
N ALA A 162 -9.39 -11.28 -6.07
CA ALA A 162 -10.78 -11.40 -6.52
C ALA A 162 -11.38 -10.01 -6.80
N ALA A 163 -12.30 -9.93 -7.76
CA ALA A 163 -13.03 -8.71 -8.06
C ALA A 163 -14.11 -8.40 -7.00
N GLY A 164 -14.63 -7.17 -7.02
CA GLY A 164 -15.66 -6.69 -6.12
C GLY A 164 -15.14 -6.45 -4.70
N PRO A 165 -16.01 -6.39 -3.68
CA PRO A 165 -17.48 -6.51 -3.74
C PRO A 165 -18.18 -5.19 -4.11
N VAL A 166 -17.47 -4.22 -4.68
CA VAL A 166 -17.97 -2.89 -5.04
C VAL A 166 -17.35 -2.41 -6.36
N ASP A 167 -18.07 -1.55 -7.09
CA ASP A 167 -17.58 -0.89 -8.31
C ASP A 167 -16.74 0.34 -7.98
N ARG A 168 -15.70 0.15 -7.17
CA ARG A 168 -14.66 1.14 -6.85
C ARG A 168 -13.32 0.43 -6.69
N GLU A 169 -12.22 1.14 -6.94
CA GLU A 169 -10.87 0.64 -6.63
C GLU A 169 -10.70 0.40 -5.13
N LEU A 170 -10.35 -0.82 -4.77
CA LEU A 170 -10.04 -1.22 -3.39
C LEU A 170 -8.55 -1.52 -3.19
N LEU A 171 -7.84 -1.88 -4.26
CA LEU A 171 -6.41 -2.17 -4.25
C LEU A 171 -5.69 -1.20 -5.18
N THR A 172 -4.91 -0.29 -4.61
CA THR A 172 -4.12 0.70 -5.35
C THR A 172 -2.75 0.12 -5.76
N PRO A 173 -2.04 0.73 -6.73
CA PRO A 173 -0.68 0.33 -7.11
C PRO A 173 0.29 0.29 -5.92
N THR A 174 0.21 1.28 -5.03
CA THR A 174 1.02 1.32 -3.79
C THR A 174 0.62 0.20 -2.83
N GLY A 175 -0.69 -0.03 -2.65
CA GLY A 175 -1.20 -1.07 -1.75
C GLY A 175 -0.79 -2.48 -2.17
N VAL A 176 -0.88 -2.80 -3.47
CA VAL A 176 -0.44 -4.11 -3.96
C VAL A 176 1.08 -4.27 -3.88
N SER A 177 1.85 -3.20 -4.14
CA SER A 177 3.31 -3.23 -4.01
C SER A 177 3.78 -3.46 -2.57
N ILE A 178 3.08 -2.87 -1.60
CA ILE A 178 3.27 -3.10 -0.15
C ILE A 178 3.03 -4.58 0.18
N LEU A 179 1.90 -5.15 -0.26
CA LEU A 179 1.59 -6.56 -0.01
C LEU A 179 2.60 -7.50 -0.67
N SER A 180 2.98 -7.24 -1.92
CA SER A 180 3.98 -8.04 -2.65
C SER A 180 5.35 -8.04 -1.98
N ALA A 181 5.78 -6.90 -1.44
CA ALA A 181 7.11 -6.79 -0.82
C ALA A 181 7.23 -7.54 0.52
N LEU A 182 6.10 -7.85 1.18
CA LEU A 182 6.09 -8.67 2.40
C LEU A 182 6.48 -10.12 2.13
N ASP A 183 6.34 -10.60 0.88
CA ASP A 183 6.62 -11.99 0.50
C ASP A 183 5.87 -13.00 1.40
N CYS A 184 4.65 -12.62 1.80
CA CYS A 184 3.86 -13.36 2.77
C CYS A 184 3.25 -14.63 2.18
N LYS A 185 2.92 -15.57 3.06
CA LYS A 185 2.00 -16.66 2.71
C LYS A 185 0.58 -16.12 2.56
N TYR A 186 -0.14 -16.64 1.58
CA TYR A 186 -1.57 -16.37 1.42
C TYR A 186 -2.39 -17.52 1.97
N GLU A 187 -3.24 -17.24 2.95
CA GLU A 187 -4.13 -18.22 3.55
C GLU A 187 -5.59 -17.87 3.28
N GLU A 188 -6.39 -18.85 2.84
CA GLU A 188 -7.81 -18.64 2.63
C GLU A 188 -8.49 -18.20 3.92
N ARG A 189 -9.36 -17.20 3.81
CA ARG A 189 -10.16 -16.73 4.93
C ARG A 189 -11.14 -17.82 5.39
N ASN A 190 -10.71 -18.64 6.35
CA ASN A 190 -11.57 -19.63 6.97
C ASN A 190 -12.41 -19.01 8.08
N THR A 191 -13.65 -18.63 7.76
CA THR A 191 -14.62 -18.06 8.73
C THR A 191 -15.09 -19.06 9.80
N SER A 192 -14.76 -20.35 9.66
CA SER A 192 -15.16 -21.42 10.59
C SER A 192 -14.10 -21.73 11.64
N LYS A 193 -12.84 -21.31 11.43
CA LYS A 193 -11.77 -21.43 12.43
C LYS A 193 -11.66 -20.11 13.19
N THR A 194 -12.31 -20.03 14.34
CA THR A 194 -12.02 -18.97 15.30
C THR A 194 -10.58 -19.16 15.78
N LEU A 195 -9.64 -18.37 15.25
CA LEU A 195 -8.31 -18.23 15.82
C LEU A 195 -8.46 -17.52 17.17
N VAL A 196 -8.80 -18.29 18.21
CA VAL A 196 -8.70 -17.83 19.59
C VAL A 196 -7.22 -17.86 19.95
N ARG A 197 -6.52 -16.76 19.67
CA ARG A 197 -5.17 -16.54 20.22
C ARG A 197 -5.30 -15.66 21.45
N HIS A 198 -4.93 -16.21 22.60
CA HIS A 198 -5.15 -15.60 23.91
C HIS A 198 -4.37 -14.29 24.14
N HIS A 199 -3.34 -14.01 23.33
CA HIS A 199 -2.55 -12.79 23.39
C HIS A 199 -2.31 -12.23 21.99
N GLY A 200 -3.18 -11.33 21.55
CA GLY A 200 -3.02 -10.63 20.28
C GLY A 200 -3.55 -9.20 20.33
N ILE A 201 -2.87 -8.30 19.61
CA ILE A 201 -3.28 -6.93 19.39
C ILE A 201 -4.02 -6.87 18.04
N LEU A 202 -5.22 -6.30 18.06
CA LEU A 202 -5.98 -5.97 16.87
C LEU A 202 -5.79 -4.48 16.54
N GLY A 203 -5.21 -4.19 15.39
CA GLY A 203 -5.14 -2.86 14.80
C GLY A 203 -6.10 -2.71 13.62
N ALA A 204 -6.73 -1.54 13.51
CA ALA A 204 -7.56 -1.17 12.36
C ALA A 204 -7.07 0.15 11.76
N GLY A 205 -6.74 0.16 10.47
CA GLY A 205 -6.46 1.36 9.68
C GLY A 205 -7.65 1.71 8.81
N PHE A 206 -8.17 2.93 8.90
CA PHE A 206 -9.37 3.35 8.17
C PHE A 206 -9.04 4.22 6.95
N GLY A 207 -9.51 3.79 5.79
CA GLY A 207 -9.46 4.59 4.56
C GLY A 207 -10.54 5.68 4.54
N MET A 208 -10.39 6.63 3.61
CA MET A 208 -11.29 7.79 3.49
C MET A 208 -12.57 7.51 2.71
N MET A 209 -12.55 6.51 1.82
CA MET A 209 -13.70 6.17 0.97
C MET A 209 -14.90 5.66 1.80
N LYS A 210 -16.11 6.10 1.42
CA LYS A 210 -17.37 5.53 1.93
C LYS A 210 -17.82 4.42 0.97
N LEU A 211 -17.85 3.19 1.45
CA LEU A 211 -18.28 2.02 0.68
C LEU A 211 -19.80 1.80 0.80
N PRO A 212 -20.46 1.32 -0.26
CA PRO A 212 -21.89 0.96 -0.24
C PRO A 212 -22.17 -0.20 0.71
N GLY A 213 -23.46 -0.41 1.02
CA GLY A 213 -23.92 -1.55 1.82
C GLY A 213 -23.42 -1.55 3.26
N ASN A 214 -23.14 -0.37 3.82
CA ASN A 214 -22.62 -0.24 5.17
C ASN A 214 -21.34 -1.08 5.42
N ARG A 215 -20.44 -1.19 4.43
CA ARG A 215 -19.13 -1.85 4.61
C ARG A 215 -18.08 -0.90 5.25
N PRO A 216 -17.20 -1.38 6.14
CA PRO A 216 -16.06 -0.59 6.59
C PRO A 216 -14.99 -0.50 5.47
N ASN A 217 -14.42 0.68 5.28
CA ASN A 217 -13.20 0.85 4.49
C ASN A 217 -12.03 0.77 5.47
N ALA A 218 -11.57 -0.43 5.75
CA ALA A 218 -10.57 -0.67 6.77
C ALA A 218 -9.65 -1.84 6.41
N VAL A 219 -8.39 -1.71 6.77
CA VAL A 219 -7.43 -2.81 6.88
C VAL A 219 -7.37 -3.23 8.33
N LEU A 220 -7.47 -4.54 8.58
CA LEU A 220 -7.31 -5.13 9.90
C LEU A 220 -5.96 -5.85 9.96
N VAL A 221 -5.21 -5.60 11.03
CA VAL A 221 -3.93 -6.25 11.31
C VAL A 221 -4.05 -6.91 12.66
N HIS A 222 -3.77 -8.21 12.70
CA HIS A 222 -3.72 -8.99 13.93
C HIS A 222 -2.26 -9.34 14.19
N ILE A 223 -1.74 -8.91 15.34
CA ILE A 223 -0.38 -9.23 15.78
C ILE A 223 -0.52 -10.09 17.01
N PHE A 224 0.08 -11.26 17.00
CA PHE A 224 0.11 -12.17 18.14
C PHE A 224 1.56 -12.54 18.40
N ASP A 225 1.88 -12.77 19.67
CA ASP A 225 3.13 -13.44 19.99
C ASP A 225 2.97 -14.90 19.53
N ASN A 226 3.94 -15.39 18.76
CA ASN A 226 4.00 -16.82 18.42
C ASN A 226 4.39 -17.67 19.63
N GLY A 227 4.68 -17.02 20.79
CA GLY A 227 4.80 -17.54 22.13
C GLY A 227 5.21 -18.99 22.13
N ASP A 228 6.52 -19.27 22.18
CA ASP A 228 7.14 -20.60 22.25
C ASP A 228 6.11 -21.71 22.05
N LEU A 229 5.89 -22.12 20.79
CA LEU A 229 5.24 -23.38 20.46
C LEU A 229 6.10 -24.51 21.06
N LYS A 230 5.99 -24.72 22.38
CA LYS A 230 6.47 -25.87 23.11
C LYS A 230 5.38 -26.92 23.14
#